data_AF-A0A3D0T5R8-F1
#
_entry.id   AF-A0A3D0T5R8-F1
#
_cell.length_a   1.000
_cell.length_b   1.000
_cell.length_c   1.000
_cell.angle_alpha   90.00
_cell.angle_beta   90.00
_cell.angle_gamma   90.00
#
_symmetry.space_group_name_H-M   'P 1'
#
loop_
_entity.id
_entity.type
_entity.pdbx_description
1 polymer ?
#
loop_
_entity_poly.entity_id
_entity_poly.type
_entity_poly.pdbx_seq_one_letter_code
_entity_poly.pdbx_strand_id
1 'polypeptide(L)' 'MQEIGKLFSFLGLIFLLLGLIFNIMPNLPKIPGDIYIDRPNLKIYIPFTSAIVISVILTLIFNFFRK' A
#
# COMPACT_ATOMS: atom_id res chain seq x y z
N MET A 1 7.12 10.77 23.86
CA MET A 1 6.83 11.69 22.75
C MET A 1 7.73 11.44 21.52
N GLN A 2 9.02 11.17 21.68
CA GLN A 2 9.93 10.87 20.55
C GLN A 2 9.55 9.59 19.77
N GLU A 3 9.13 8.53 20.45
CA GLU A 3 8.60 7.28 19.85
C GLU A 3 7.43 7.54 18.87
N ILE A 4 6.48 8.36 19.31
CA ILE A 4 5.29 8.74 18.54
C ILE A 4 5.71 9.56 17.30
N GLY A 5 6.65 10.50 17.46
CA GLY A 5 7.20 11.27 16.33
C GLY A 5 7.83 10.38 15.27
N LYS A 6 8.65 9.40 15.68
CA LYS A 6 9.26 8.43 14.76
C LYS A 6 8.19 7.59 14.02
N LEU A 7 7.14 7.15 14.72
CA LEU A 7 6.03 6.41 14.12
C LEU A 7 5.31 7.23 13.05
N PHE A 8 4.98 8.49 13.33
CA PHE A 8 4.33 9.38 12.37
C PHE A 8 5.23 9.71 11.18
N SER A 9 6.53 9.94 11.39
CA SER A 9 7.49 10.15 10.30
C SER A 9 7.60 8.90 9.40
N PHE A 10 7.61 7.71 10.00
CA PHE A 10 7.66 6.44 9.27
C PHE A 10 6.38 6.21 8.44
N LEU A 11 5.21 6.43 9.03
CA LEU A 11 3.93 6.37 8.31
C LEU A 11 3.86 7.40 7.18
N GLY A 12 4.31 8.63 7.42
CA GLY A 12 4.37 9.68 6.40
C GLY A 12 5.26 9.28 5.21
N LEU A 13 6.41 8.67 5.48
CA LEU A 13 7.29 8.15 4.43
C LEU A 13 6.61 7.03 3.63
N ILE A 14 5.91 6.10 4.29
CA ILE A 14 5.13 5.04 3.63
C ILE A 14 4.07 5.63 2.70
N PHE A 15 3.27 6.59 3.20
CA PHE A 15 2.23 7.22 2.39
C PHE A 15 2.80 7.99 1.20
N LEU A 16 3.94 8.66 1.37
CA LEU A 16 4.63 9.35 0.28
C LEU A 16 5.08 8.39 -0.82
N LEU A 17 5.69 7.25 -0.44
CA LEU A 17 6.09 6.21 -1.40
C LEU A 17 4.88 5.61 -2.12
N LEU A 18 3.80 5.30 -1.39
CA LEU A 18 2.55 4.83 -2.00
C LEU A 18 2.00 5.85 -2.99
N GLY A 19 1.92 7.13 -2.61
CA GLY A 19 1.45 8.20 -3.48
C GLY A 19 2.27 8.33 -4.76
N LEU A 20 3.59 8.21 -4.68
CA LEU A 20 4.48 8.20 -5.85
C LEU A 20 4.25 6.99 -6.76
N ILE A 21 4.09 5.79 -6.18
CA ILE A 21 3.80 4.56 -6.93
C ILE A 21 2.47 4.71 -7.71
N PHE A 22 1.42 5.21 -7.06
CA PHE A 22 0.13 5.45 -7.72
C PHE A 22 0.19 6.54 -8.79
N ASN A 23 1.07 7.54 -8.65
CA ASN A 23 1.22 8.62 -9.64
C ASN A 23 1.99 8.16 -10.89
N ILE A 24 3.07 7.38 -10.70
CA ILE A 24 3.91 6.89 -11.80
C ILE A 24 3.21 5.77 -12.60
N MET A 25 2.30 5.04 -11.95
CA MET A 25 1.62 3.89 -12.55
C MET A 25 0.09 4.12 -12.56
N PRO A 26 -0.41 5.15 -13.29
CA PRO A 26 -1.83 5.49 -13.32
C PRO A 26 -2.69 4.37 -13.91
N ASN A 27 -2.08 3.50 -14.73
CA ASN A 27 -2.66 2.28 -15.25
C ASN A 27 -1.99 1.05 -14.60
N LEU A 28 -2.07 0.92 -13.27
CA LEU A 28 -1.76 -0.35 -12.62
C LEU A 28 -2.50 -1.46 -13.39
N PRO A 29 -1.80 -2.48 -13.92
CA PRO A 29 -2.48 -3.63 -14.51
C PRO A 29 -3.39 -4.18 -13.43
N LYS A 30 -4.70 -4.22 -13.70
CA LYS A 30 -5.71 -4.71 -12.75
C LYS A 30 -5.26 -6.08 -12.28
N ILE A 31 -4.78 -6.16 -11.04
CA ILE A 31 -4.36 -7.43 -10.48
C ILE A 31 -5.63 -8.26 -10.36
N PRO A 32 -5.68 -9.47 -10.95
CA PRO A 32 -6.85 -10.33 -10.80
C PRO A 32 -7.10 -10.56 -9.31
N GLY A 33 -8.28 -10.18 -8.84
CA GLY A 33 -8.69 -10.24 -7.42
C GLY A 33 -8.83 -8.88 -6.72
N ASP A 34 -8.29 -7.78 -7.27
CA ASP A 34 -8.63 -6.45 -6.78
C ASP A 34 -9.96 -5.97 -7.39
N ILE A 35 -10.93 -5.61 -6.55
CA ILE A 35 -12.28 -5.25 -6.99
C ILE A 35 -12.30 -3.76 -7.31
N TYR A 36 -12.52 -3.41 -8.58
CA TYR A 36 -12.69 -2.03 -9.03
C TYR A 36 -14.14 -1.81 -9.48
N ILE A 37 -14.88 -1.02 -8.71
CA ILE A 37 -16.24 -0.60 -9.03
C ILE A 37 -16.15 0.81 -9.60
N ASP A 38 -16.33 0.92 -10.92
CA ASP A 38 -16.43 2.22 -11.61
C ASP A 38 -17.88 2.52 -11.95
N ARG A 39 -18.42 3.56 -11.32
CA ARG A 39 -19.74 4.13 -11.57
C ARG A 39 -19.56 5.63 -11.80
N PRO A 40 -20.45 6.28 -12.57
CA PRO A 40 -20.34 7.70 -12.90
C PRO A 40 -20.14 8.65 -11.70
N ASN A 41 -20.65 8.28 -10.51
CA ASN A 41 -20.49 9.06 -9.28
C ASN A 41 -19.68 8.33 -8.18
N LEU A 42 -19.19 7.11 -8.44
CA LEU A 42 -18.59 6.28 -7.40
C LEU A 42 -17.48 5.41 -7.99
N LYS A 43 -16.25 5.69 -7.58
CA LYS A 43 -15.08 4.86 -7.88
C LYS A 43 -14.59 4.24 -6.58
N ILE A 44 -14.84 2.95 -6.39
CA ILE A 44 -14.35 2.19 -5.24
C ILE A 44 -13.30 1.20 -5.72
N TYR A 45 -12.15 1.21 -5.06
CA TYR A 45 -11.10 0.22 -5.24
C TYR A 45 -10.93 -0.58 -3.96
N ILE A 46 -11.06 -1.91 -4.05
CA ILE A 46 -10.87 -2.84 -2.94
C ILE A 46 -9.64 -3.71 -3.23
N PRO A 47 -8.47 -3.36 -2.66
CA PRO A 47 -7.20 -4.03 -2.93
C PRO A 47 -7.04 -5.33 -2.12
N PHE A 48 -7.81 -6.38 -2.38
CA PHE A 48 -7.68 -7.65 -1.66
C PHE A 48 -6.34 -8.34 -1.94
N THR A 49 -6.01 -8.55 -3.21
CA THR A 49 -4.78 -9.23 -3.62
C THR A 49 -3.57 -8.34 -3.31
N SER A 50 -3.67 -7.06 -3.64
CA SER A 50 -2.63 -6.06 -3.33
C SER A 50 -2.31 -6.01 -1.83
N ALA A 51 -3.31 -6.00 -0.94
CA ALA A 51 -3.08 -5.99 0.51
C ALA A 51 -2.40 -7.27 1.02
N ILE A 52 -2.78 -8.44 0.48
CA ILE A 52 -2.14 -9.71 0.83
C ILE A 52 -0.66 -9.71 0.41
N VAL A 53 -0.37 -9.28 -0.82
CA VAL A 53 1.00 -9.22 -1.35
C VAL A 53 1.86 -8.29 -0.50
N ILE A 54 1.36 -7.09 -0.20
CA ILE A 54 2.05 -6.13 0.67
C ILE A 54 2.32 -6.75 2.05
N SER A 55 1.32 -7.40 2.65
CA SER A 55 1.47 -8.06 3.96
C SER A 55 2.56 -9.14 3.96
N VAL A 56 2.59 -9.99 2.93
CA VAL A 56 3.61 -11.03 2.78
C VAL A 56 5.00 -10.41 2.63
N ILE A 57 5.15 -9.38 1.79
CA ILE A 57 6.43 -8.68 1.60
C ILE A 57 6.92 -8.06 2.92
N LEU A 58 6.07 -7.32 3.63
CA LEU A 58 6.44 -6.75 4.93
C LEU A 58 6.83 -7.85 5.93
N THR A 59 6.08 -8.95 5.96
CA THR A 59 6.38 -10.07 6.85
C THR A 59 7.74 -10.68 6.54
N LEU A 60 8.06 -10.91 5.26
CA LEU A 60 9.36 -11.40 4.84
C LEU A 60 10.49 -10.43 5.20
N ILE A 61 10.28 -9.14 4.96
CA ILE A 61 11.23 -8.08 5.31
C ILE A 61 11.51 -8.08 6.82
N PHE A 62 10.47 -8.01 7.66
CA PHE A 62 10.65 -8.01 9.11
C PHE A 62 11.27 -9.31 9.62
N ASN A 63 10.90 -10.46 9.05
CA ASN A 63 11.49 -11.73 9.43
C ASN A 63 12.97 -11.83 9.03
N PHE A 64 13.34 -11.25 7.89
CA PHE A 64 14.73 -11.17 7.44
C PHE A 64 15.58 -10.27 8.35
N PHE A 65 15.07 -9.11 8.75
CA PHE A 65 15.77 -8.19 9.67
C PHE A 65 15.75 -8.63 11.15
N ARG A 66 14.91 -9.60 11.53
CA ARG A 66 14.85 -10.15 12.90
C ARG A 66 15.86 -11.28 13.13
N LYS A 67 16.63 -11.67 12.10
CA LYS A 67 17.75 -12.59 12.19
C LYS A 67 19.06 -11.81 12.20
#